data_AF-A0A2U3Q9D1-F1
#
_entry.id   AF-A0A2U3Q9D1-F1
#
_cell.length_a   1.000
_cell.length_b   1.000
_cell.length_c   1.000
_cell.angle_alpha   90.00
_cell.angle_beta   90.00
_cell.angle_gamma   90.00
#
_symmetry.space_group_name_H-M   'P 1'
#
loop_
_entity.id
_entity.type
_entity.pdbx_description
1 polymer ?
#
loop_
_entity_poly.entity_id
_entity_poly.type
_entity_poly.pdbx_seq_one_letter_code
_entity_poly.pdbx_strand_id
1 'polypeptide(L)'
;MDIELAVDAMELAEHIDQMVLFSGDGDFCSLVEAVQRRGVRVTVVSTIASQTPTIAAELRRQTDVFIELAQLKLKLGRDPSDRLGPRQDERRSSKIGVF
;
A
#
# COMPACT_ATOMS: atom_id res chain seq x y z
N MET A 1 10.24 6.24 9.19
CA MET A 1 9.31 5.12 8.96
C MET A 1 10.00 3.95 8.29
N ASP A 2 10.93 4.19 7.35
CA ASP A 2 11.50 3.10 6.53
C ASP A 2 12.39 2.12 7.33
N ILE A 3 13.06 2.61 8.38
CA ILE A 3 13.89 1.77 9.25
C ILE A 3 13.04 0.77 10.05
N GLU A 4 11.96 1.22 10.69
CA GLU A 4 11.08 0.33 11.48
C GLU A 4 10.45 -0.73 10.58
N LEU A 5 9.97 -0.33 9.41
CA LEU A 5 9.41 -1.26 8.42
C LEU A 5 10.44 -2.29 7.95
N ALA A 6 11.69 -1.87 7.74
CA ALA A 6 12.77 -2.79 7.36
C ALA A 6 13.11 -3.78 8.48
N VAL A 7 13.12 -3.32 9.73
CA VAL A 7 13.33 -4.19 10.90
C VAL A 7 12.22 -5.23 11.00
N ASP A 8 10.96 -4.79 11.00
CA ASP A 8 9.79 -5.68 11.09
C ASP A 8 9.77 -6.69 9.93
N ALA A 9 10.06 -6.25 8.71
CA ALA A 9 10.11 -7.13 7.54
C ALA A 9 11.18 -8.22 7.68
N MET A 10 12.36 -7.88 8.24
CA MET A 10 13.44 -8.83 8.43
C MET A 10 13.16 -9.82 9.56
N GLU A 11 12.49 -9.39 10.63
CA GLU A 11 12.03 -10.29 11.69
C GLU A 11 10.96 -11.26 11.18
N LEU A 12 9.99 -10.76 10.40
CA LEU A 12 8.93 -11.58 9.83
C LEU A 12 9.41 -12.53 8.73
N ALA A 13 10.53 -12.22 8.06
CA ALA A 13 11.04 -13.01 6.94
C ALA A 13 11.40 -14.46 7.31
N GLU A 14 11.62 -14.78 8.58
CA GLU A 14 11.83 -16.18 9.03
C GLU A 14 10.52 -16.96 9.23
N HIS A 15 9.38 -16.29 9.08
CA HIS A 15 8.06 -16.81 9.46
C HIS A 15 7.03 -16.75 8.34
N ILE A 16 7.38 -16.19 7.17
CA ILE A 16 6.45 -16.03 6.05
C ILE A 16 7.08 -16.58 4.76
N ASP A 17 6.24 -17.13 3.89
CA ASP A 17 6.68 -17.56 2.55
C ASP A 17 6.60 -16.43 1.52
N GLN A 18 5.76 -15.43 1.77
CA GLN A 18 5.52 -14.33 0.85
C GLN A 18 5.35 -13.00 1.59
N MET A 19 6.07 -11.97 1.12
CA MET A 19 5.93 -10.60 1.55
C MET A 19 5.28 -9.76 0.44
N VAL A 20 4.30 -8.92 0.81
CA VAL A 20 3.70 -7.94 -0.09
C VAL A 20 4.06 -6.53 0.40
N LEU A 21 4.95 -5.85 -0.31
CA LEU A 21 5.44 -4.52 0.03
C LEU A 21 4.70 -3.44 -0.78
N PHE A 22 3.96 -2.58 -0.11
CA PHE A 22 3.34 -1.41 -0.72
C PHE A 22 4.29 -0.22 -0.63
N SER A 23 5.18 -0.07 -1.61
CA SER A 23 6.13 1.04 -1.68
C SER A 23 6.63 1.27 -3.11
N GLY A 24 6.93 2.53 -3.44
CA GLY A 24 7.64 2.92 -4.67
C GLY A 24 9.06 3.42 -4.41
N ASP A 25 9.53 3.30 -3.18
CA ASP A 25 10.86 3.75 -2.77
C ASP A 25 11.89 2.66 -3.03
N GLY A 26 12.88 2.95 -3.86
CA GLY A 26 13.93 1.99 -4.19
C GLY A 26 15.03 1.90 -3.14
N ASP A 27 14.98 2.68 -2.06
CA ASP A 27 15.80 2.42 -0.88
C ASP A 27 15.50 1.04 -0.27
N PHE A 28 14.32 0.46 -0.56
CA PHE A 28 13.98 -0.90 -0.18
C PHE A 28 14.65 -2.00 -1.03
N CYS A 29 15.42 -1.68 -2.07
CA CYS A 29 16.09 -2.70 -2.90
C CYS A 29 16.92 -3.68 -2.06
N SER A 30 17.74 -3.18 -1.13
CA SER A 30 18.56 -4.03 -0.26
C SER A 30 17.72 -4.85 0.72
N LEU A 31 16.58 -4.31 1.19
CA LEU A 31 15.64 -5.06 2.02
C LEU A 31 15.03 -6.22 1.23
N VAL A 32 14.53 -5.95 0.02
CA VAL A 32 13.93 -6.97 -0.85
C VAL A 32 14.95 -8.08 -1.13
N GLU A 33 16.19 -7.73 -1.46
CA GLU A 33 17.25 -8.72 -1.68
C GLU A 33 17.52 -9.56 -0.42
N ALA A 34 17.61 -8.94 0.76
CA ALA A 34 17.86 -9.64 2.01
C ALA A 34 16.72 -10.59 2.40
N VAL A 35 15.47 -10.18 2.17
CA VAL A 35 14.28 -10.99 2.40
C VAL A 35 14.21 -12.17 1.43
N GLN A 36 14.52 -11.96 0.14
CA GLN A 36 14.60 -13.02 -0.86
C GLN A 36 15.65 -14.08 -0.54
N ARG A 37 16.82 -13.67 -0.02
CA ARG A 37 17.88 -14.61 0.42
C ARG A 37 17.42 -15.55 1.54
N ARG A 38 16.37 -15.18 2.28
CA ARG A 38 15.73 -16.03 3.31
C ARG A 38 14.68 -16.99 2.73
N GLY A 39 14.52 -17.03 1.40
CA GLY A 39 13.56 -17.89 0.71
C GLY A 39 12.16 -17.29 0.60
N VAL A 40 11.96 -16.04 1.03
CA VAL A 40 10.68 -15.36 0.97
C VAL A 40 10.46 -14.75 -0.41
N ARG A 41 9.30 -15.02 -1.02
CA ARG A 41 8.92 -14.41 -2.29
C ARG A 41 8.38 -13.00 -2.06
N VAL A 42 8.94 -12.01 -2.75
CA VAL A 42 8.57 -10.61 -2.56
C VAL A 42 7.73 -10.09 -3.73
N THR A 43 6.54 -9.59 -3.42
CA THR A 43 5.69 -8.84 -4.35
C THR A 43 5.69 -7.36 -3.97
N VAL A 44 6.10 -6.49 -4.87
CA VAL A 44 5.97 -5.04 -4.70
C VAL A 44 4.70 -4.55 -5.38
N VAL A 45 3.91 -3.75 -4.65
CA VAL A 45 2.75 -3.05 -5.17
C VAL A 45 3.05 -1.55 -5.18
N SER A 46 3.06 -0.94 -6.36
CA SER A 46 3.40 0.47 -6.50
C SER A 46 2.81 1.09 -7.76
N THR A 47 2.94 2.40 -7.91
CA THR A 47 2.60 3.12 -9.14
C THR A 47 3.84 3.37 -9.98
N ILE A 48 3.77 3.08 -11.28
CA ILE A 48 4.81 3.41 -12.26
C ILE A 48 4.97 4.94 -12.44
N ALA A 49 3.98 5.73 -12.02
CA ALA A 49 4.03 7.19 -12.00
C ALA A 49 4.62 7.71 -10.67
N SER A 50 5.93 7.58 -10.48
CA SER A 50 6.67 8.24 -9.39
C SER A 50 7.53 9.38 -9.96
N GLN A 51 7.72 10.46 -9.19
CA GLN A 51 8.42 11.68 -9.62
C GLN A 51 9.90 11.45 -9.98
N THR A 52 10.48 10.30 -9.61
CA THR A 52 11.84 9.93 -9.99
C THR A 52 11.88 8.48 -10.51
N PRO A 53 11.84 8.29 -11.84
CA PRO A 53 11.69 6.97 -12.46
C PRO A 53 12.82 5.98 -12.17
N THR A 54 14.03 6.47 -11.86
CA THR A 54 15.24 5.63 -11.83
C THR A 54 15.24 4.63 -10.68
N ILE A 55 14.89 5.08 -9.47
CA ILE A 55 15.01 4.29 -8.24
C ILE A 55 13.87 3.26 -8.12
N ALA A 56 12.64 3.63 -8.52
CA ALA A 56 11.51 2.69 -8.60
C ALA A 56 11.70 1.60 -9.67
N ALA A 57 12.44 1.91 -10.76
CA ALA A 57 12.74 0.94 -11.80
C ALA A 57 13.68 -0.17 -11.31
N GLU A 58 14.57 0.13 -10.37
CA GLU A 58 15.47 -0.85 -9.77
C GLU A 58 14.73 -1.79 -8.83
N LEU A 59 13.87 -1.25 -7.96
CA LEU A 59 13.01 -2.05 -7.07
C LEU A 59 12.13 -3.02 -7.86
N ARG A 60 11.56 -2.56 -8.98
CA ARG A 60 10.76 -3.40 -9.88
C ARG A 60 11.56 -4.56 -10.49
N ARG A 61 12.85 -4.37 -10.76
CA ARG A 61 13.73 -5.46 -11.27
C ARG A 61 14.16 -6.41 -10.16
N GLN A 62 14.33 -5.89 -8.94
CA GLN A 62 14.77 -6.67 -7.79
C GLN A 62 13.68 -7.62 -7.26
N THR A 63 12.41 -7.18 -7.27
CA THR A 63 11.29 -7.97 -6.72
C THR A 63 10.88 -9.15 -7.63
N ASP A 64 10.33 -10.21 -7.04
CA ASP A 64 9.82 -11.37 -7.81
C ASP A 64 8.57 -11.04 -8.63
N VAL A 65 7.69 -10.19 -8.08
CA VAL A 65 6.46 -9.74 -8.74
C VAL A 65 6.27 -8.26 -8.52
N PHE A 66 5.92 -7.54 -9.59
CA PHE A 66 5.49 -6.17 -9.51
C PHE A 66 4.02 -6.04 -9.92
N ILE A 67 3.22 -5.40 -9.07
CA ILE A 67 1.81 -5.11 -9.33
C ILE A 67 1.64 -3.59 -9.40
N GLU A 68 1.10 -3.13 -10.53
CA GLU A 68 0.71 -1.72 -10.68
C GLU A 68 -0.54 -1.44 -9.83
N LEU A 69 -0.43 -0.50 -8.90
CA LEU A 69 -1.51 -0.16 -7.96
C LEU A 69 -2.79 0.26 -8.69
N ALA A 70 -2.68 0.91 -9.85
CA ALA A 70 -3.85 1.26 -10.67
C ALA A 70 -4.67 0.02 -11.12
N GLN A 71 -4.04 -1.14 -11.30
CA GLN A 71 -4.73 -2.38 -11.67
C GLN A 71 -5.56 -2.94 -10.51
N LEU A 72 -5.14 -2.69 -9.26
CA LEU A 72 -5.89 -3.11 -8.07
C LEU A 72 -7.15 -2.26 -7.87
N LYS A 73 -7.15 -0.99 -8.29
CA LYS A 73 -8.32 -0.10 -8.19
C LYS A 73 -9.56 -0.68 -8.86
N LEU A 74 -9.40 -1.38 -9.99
CA LEU A 74 -10.52 -2.00 -10.70
C LEU A 74 -11.13 -3.21 -9.97
N LYS A 75 -10.36 -3.86 -9.10
CA LYS A 75 -10.78 -5.07 -8.37
C LYS A 75 -11.18 -4.80 -6.92
N LEU A 76 -10.53 -3.84 -6.28
CA LEU A 76 -10.61 -3.56 -4.85
C LEU A 76 -11.02 -2.12 -4.54
N GLY A 77 -11.16 -1.27 -5.56
CA GLY A 77 -11.59 0.10 -5.37
C GLY A 77 -13.02 0.15 -4.85
N ARG A 78 -13.22 0.84 -3.73
CA ARG A 78 -14.57 1.19 -3.27
C ARG A 78 -15.28 2.01 -4.33
N ASP A 79 -16.59 1.81 -4.44
CA ASP A 79 -17.40 2.66 -5.30
C ASP A 79 -17.21 4.12 -4.85
N PRO A 80 -17.03 5.07 -5.77
CA PRO A 80 -17.03 6.49 -5.45
C PRO A 80 -18.22 6.91 -4.56
N SER A 81 -19.38 6.25 -4.68
CA SER A 81 -20.55 6.46 -3.83
C SER A 81 -20.34 6.05 -2.38
N ASP A 82 -19.54 5.01 -2.11
CA ASP A 82 -19.25 4.54 -0.74
C ASP A 82 -18.33 5.50 0.02
N ARG A 83 -17.61 6.37 -0.70
CA ARG A 83 -16.78 7.42 -0.08
C ARG A 83 -17.62 8.58 0.43
N LEU A 84 -18.81 8.78 -0.16
CA LEU A 84 -19.82 9.69 0.34
C LEU A 84 -20.59 8.93 1.43
N GLY A 85 -20.03 8.84 2.63
CA GLY A 85 -20.76 8.33 3.79
C GLY A 85 -22.10 9.06 3.97
N PRO A 86 -23.06 8.49 4.74
CA PRO A 86 -24.39 9.08 4.89
C PRO A 86 -24.24 10.55 5.26
N ARG A 87 -24.76 11.46 4.42
CA ARG A 87 -24.91 12.86 4.81
C ARG A 87 -25.65 12.84 6.14
N GLN A 88 -25.02 13.35 7.20
CA GLN A 88 -25.67 13.52 8.49
C GLN A 88 -26.84 14.48 8.31
N ASP A 89 -28.03 13.93 8.04
CA ASP A 89 -29.32 14.58 8.21
C ASP A 89 -29.63 14.67 9.71
N GLU A 90 -28.78 15.39 10.45
CA GLU A 90 -29.04 15.72 11.85
C GLU A 90 -28.57 17.15 12.11
N ARG A 91 -29.48 18.11 11.90
CA ARG A 91 -29.76 19.27 12.77
C ARG A 91 -30.64 20.30 12.04
N ARG A 92 -31.94 20.01 11.93
CA ARG A 92 -33.01 21.03 12.08
C ARG A 92 -34.40 20.40 12.05
N SER A 93 -34.69 19.59 13.07
CA SER A 93 -36.08 19.46 13.54
C SER A 93 -36.08 19.57 15.05
N SER A 94 -36.33 20.80 15.53
CA SER A 94 -37.02 21.08 16.80
C SER A 94 -36.96 22.58 17.11
N LYS A 95 -38.01 23.30 16.71
CA LYS A 95 -38.81 24.10 17.66
C LYS A 95 -40.15 24.41 17.00
N ILE A 96 -41.04 23.46 17.24
CA ILE A 96 -42.49 23.66 17.31
C ILE A 96 -42.75 24.87 18.21
N GLY A 97 -43.65 25.76 17.78
CA GLY A 97 -44.05 26.94 18.51
C GLY A 97 -44.70 26.60 19.85
N VAL A 98 -44.55 27.52 20.81
CA VAL A 98 -45.37 27.58 22.01
C VAL A 98 -45.49 29.05 22.44
N PHE A 99 -46.73 29.54 22.44
CA PHE A 99 -47.30 30.83 22.88
C PHE A 99 -47.01 32.09 22.05
#